data_AF-A0A376D7E9-F1
#
_entry.id   AF-A0A376D7E9-F1
#
_cell.length_a   1.000
_cell.length_b   1.000
_cell.length_c   1.000
_cell.angle_alpha   90.00
_cell.angle_beta   90.00
_cell.angle_gamma   90.00
#
_symmetry.space_group_name_H-M   'P 1'
#
loop_
_entity.id
_entity.type
_entity.pdbx_description
1 polymer ?
#
loop_
_entity_poly.entity_id
_entity_poly.type
_entity_poly.pdbx_seq_one_letter_code
_entity_poly.pdbx_strand_id
1 'polypeptide(L)'
;MLLFWRGSQTQCLFGEGLPLPETYDRPDPRIKQLARRSTVTPGGAACKYNDIIPADHCLHDVQDMSNLNHPEADLNKGQYGCVGHALHVAKKLLPFMPANAGILLVPCGRGDSGFTAGAEGAFNEASGATAGSSLWGADKPLYHDLVSRTRAALKKNPKNVLLSVIWMQGEKDVSSGRHAEHNALFLAMVNKYRADLADIADQCIGGTTSGVPWICGDTTYDWKAKYAVQYEAVYGGYKGKAAQNIHFVPLMTDEHGANVPTNEPSEDPDIITAGYYGAASRSNGNWTTADRKTHFSSWARRGIVSDRLAGEILVRAGRLLPFLSGQSAPLATTPASTGDAQSGSAGPTQQQGAGTSAGGHTEAVTRMVAGYDANSGSGVWTEQQWNASGGKGTVTDDSGRKALRLEKQPGKLTSWKMFRTVAVEEAKNLLSKGGEIAVRFKIPEGVELVNGQFVFGLYWPVSQWASGATANSMLASFFLQTDASNLNLMYHKGESNAQLGTFGAFDHNWHTVVFRFAGNNSEKVVPVIDDAEQSAFDLVMWTNDGFTADALTLTDITGAKATYPVLLDTVTVKVNESRASS
;
A
#
# COMPACT_ATOMS: atom_id res chain seq x y z
N MET A 1 -8.12 -10.39 10.71
CA MET A 1 -8.15 -10.26 9.24
C MET A 1 -6.71 -10.22 8.73
N LEU A 2 -6.41 -10.99 7.69
CA LEU A 2 -5.16 -10.93 6.91
C LEU A 2 -3.91 -11.59 7.47
N LEU A 3 -3.25 -12.29 6.56
CA LEU A 3 -2.26 -13.34 6.76
C LEU A 3 -1.00 -13.11 5.92
N PHE A 4 0.12 -13.65 6.42
CA PHE A 4 1.43 -13.63 5.78
C PHE A 4 2.10 -15.01 5.89
N TRP A 5 2.95 -15.35 4.93
CA TRP A 5 3.87 -16.51 4.97
C TRP A 5 5.31 -16.14 4.60
N ARG A 6 6.28 -17.06 4.78
CA ARG A 6 7.75 -16.89 4.66
C ARG A 6 8.56 -18.18 4.40
N GLY A 7 9.77 -18.09 3.85
CA GLY A 7 10.80 -19.15 3.68
C GLY A 7 12.27 -18.63 3.61
N SER A 8 13.25 -19.50 3.86
CA SER A 8 14.73 -19.31 3.97
C SER A 8 15.34 -18.18 4.82
N GLN A 9 16.67 -18.08 4.75
CA GLN A 9 17.60 -17.54 5.75
C GLN A 9 17.23 -16.10 6.14
N THR A 10 17.11 -15.20 5.16
CA THR A 10 16.92 -13.77 5.44
C THR A 10 15.54 -13.44 6.01
N GLN A 11 14.51 -14.27 5.76
CA GLN A 11 13.18 -14.07 6.33
C GLN A 11 13.02 -14.41 7.80
N CYS A 12 13.82 -15.39 8.25
CA CYS A 12 13.73 -15.94 9.59
C CYS A 12 14.15 -14.92 10.66
N LEU A 13 13.94 -15.29 11.91
CA LEU A 13 14.27 -14.52 13.11
C LEU A 13 15.79 -14.56 13.33
N PHE A 14 16.53 -13.88 12.46
CA PHE A 14 17.99 -13.92 12.38
C PHE A 14 18.61 -12.53 12.56
N GLY A 15 17.85 -11.52 13.00
CA GLY A 15 18.44 -10.30 13.54
C GLY A 15 19.08 -10.60 14.90
N GLU A 16 20.37 -10.33 15.03
CA GLU A 16 21.13 -10.73 16.22
C GLU A 16 21.15 -9.71 17.35
N GLY A 17 21.16 -8.41 17.06
CA GLY A 17 21.11 -7.36 18.08
C GLY A 17 19.85 -7.45 18.97
N LEU A 18 19.99 -6.99 20.21
CA LEU A 18 19.08 -7.17 21.35
C LEU A 18 17.62 -6.80 21.03
N PRO A 19 16.62 -7.65 21.39
CA PRO A 19 15.20 -7.31 21.30
C PRO A 19 14.79 -6.18 22.26
N LEU A 20 13.84 -5.34 21.81
CA LEU A 20 13.36 -4.15 22.52
C LEU A 20 11.83 -4.20 22.76
N PRO A 21 11.32 -5.19 23.53
CA PRO A 21 9.89 -5.45 23.71
C PRO A 21 9.16 -4.36 24.49
N GLU A 22 9.87 -3.48 25.19
CA GLU A 22 9.27 -2.29 25.81
C GLU A 22 9.04 -1.15 24.79
N THR A 23 9.70 -1.14 23.62
CA THR A 23 9.67 -0.04 22.64
C THR A 23 9.41 -0.52 21.21
N TYR A 24 10.44 -0.67 20.37
CA TYR A 24 10.32 -0.96 18.93
C TYR A 24 9.68 -2.32 18.67
N ASP A 25 10.02 -3.32 19.47
CA ASP A 25 9.56 -4.70 19.33
C ASP A 25 8.30 -4.98 20.18
N ARG A 26 7.72 -3.95 20.80
CA ARG A 26 6.52 -4.07 21.65
C ARG A 26 5.36 -4.76 20.88
N PRO A 27 4.79 -5.86 21.41
CA PRO A 27 3.59 -6.49 20.89
C PRO A 27 2.41 -5.52 20.82
N ASP A 28 1.49 -5.77 19.89
CA ASP A 28 0.25 -4.99 19.72
C ASP A 28 -0.99 -5.86 19.99
N PRO A 29 -2.02 -5.37 20.71
CA PRO A 29 -3.22 -6.17 20.99
C PRO A 29 -4.00 -6.60 19.74
N ARG A 30 -3.89 -5.87 18.62
CA ARG A 30 -4.50 -6.20 17.32
C ARG A 30 -3.61 -7.09 16.44
N ILE A 31 -2.34 -7.31 16.78
CA ILE A 31 -1.43 -8.20 16.01
C ILE A 31 -1.28 -9.54 16.74
N LYS A 32 -1.55 -10.63 16.02
CA LYS A 32 -1.52 -12.01 16.50
C LYS A 32 -0.69 -12.89 15.59
N GLN A 33 -0.36 -14.09 16.04
CA GLN A 33 0.26 -15.14 15.23
C GLN A 33 -0.42 -16.51 15.45
N LEU A 34 -0.27 -17.43 14.49
CA LEU A 34 -0.55 -18.85 14.73
C LEU A 34 0.64 -19.56 15.40
N ALA A 35 0.39 -20.11 16.59
CA ALA A 35 1.38 -20.84 17.37
C ALA A 35 1.93 -22.10 16.68
N ARG A 36 3.16 -22.47 17.05
CA ARG A 36 3.82 -23.78 16.82
C ARG A 36 4.51 -24.32 18.07
N ARG A 37 5.32 -23.49 18.76
CA ARG A 37 5.89 -23.80 20.09
C ARG A 37 4.81 -24.21 21.10
N SER A 38 5.19 -24.97 22.11
CA SER A 38 4.33 -25.41 23.23
C SER A 38 3.95 -24.30 24.21
N THR A 39 4.62 -23.15 24.16
CA THR A 39 4.39 -21.97 25.01
C THR A 39 4.45 -20.69 24.17
N VAL A 40 3.68 -19.66 24.57
CA VAL A 40 3.54 -18.38 23.86
C VAL A 40 4.85 -17.59 23.84
N THR A 41 5.63 -17.70 24.91
CA THR A 41 7.01 -17.19 25.09
C THR A 41 7.79 -18.26 25.86
N PRO A 42 9.15 -18.26 25.87
CA PRO A 42 9.91 -19.21 26.67
C PRO A 42 9.52 -19.14 28.15
N GLY A 43 9.10 -20.27 28.72
CA GLY A 43 8.59 -20.34 30.10
C GLY A 43 7.20 -19.71 30.33
N GLY A 44 6.56 -19.17 29.29
CA GLY A 44 5.25 -18.52 29.36
C GLY A 44 4.05 -19.47 29.34
N ALA A 45 2.86 -18.90 29.15
CA ALA A 45 1.61 -19.65 29.06
C ALA A 45 1.65 -20.71 27.92
N ALA A 46 1.06 -21.89 28.17
CA ALA A 46 1.00 -22.96 27.18
C ALA A 46 0.09 -22.61 25.98
N CYS A 47 0.48 -23.06 24.78
CA CYS A 47 -0.34 -22.96 23.57
C CYS A 47 -0.18 -24.22 22.69
N LYS A 48 -1.18 -24.51 21.87
CA LYS A 48 -1.18 -25.62 20.93
C LYS A 48 -0.87 -25.15 19.51
N TYR A 49 -0.46 -26.07 18.65
CA TYR A 49 -0.28 -25.80 17.22
C TYR A 49 -1.56 -25.16 16.63
N ASN A 50 -1.38 -24.07 15.89
CA ASN A 50 -2.45 -23.24 15.32
C ASN A 50 -3.41 -22.58 16.34
N ASP A 51 -3.02 -22.38 17.60
CA ASP A 51 -3.70 -21.39 18.47
C ASP A 51 -3.39 -19.95 18.05
N ILE A 52 -4.34 -19.03 18.25
CA ILE A 52 -4.15 -17.59 18.02
C ILE A 52 -3.56 -17.00 19.31
N ILE A 53 -2.32 -16.51 19.22
CA ILE A 53 -1.56 -15.96 20.34
C ILE A 53 -1.02 -14.56 19.98
N PRO A 54 -0.51 -13.74 20.94
CA PRO A 54 0.18 -12.48 20.64
C PRO A 54 1.36 -12.67 19.67
N ALA A 55 1.56 -11.70 18.77
CA ALA A 55 2.79 -11.61 17.97
C ALA A 55 3.82 -10.70 18.66
N ASP A 56 5.08 -11.12 18.65
CA ASP A 56 6.24 -10.38 19.14
C ASP A 56 7.37 -10.45 18.09
N HIS A 57 8.60 -10.08 18.46
CA HIS A 57 9.76 -10.10 17.56
C HIS A 57 10.23 -11.51 17.17
N CYS A 58 9.80 -12.56 17.87
CA CYS A 58 10.38 -13.90 17.78
C CYS A 58 9.28 -14.97 17.57
N LEU A 59 8.67 -14.92 16.38
CA LEU A 59 7.48 -15.70 16.01
C LEU A 59 7.68 -17.24 16.01
N HIS A 60 6.57 -17.98 15.93
CA HIS A 60 6.55 -19.45 15.98
C HIS A 60 6.83 -20.09 14.59
N ASP A 61 7.95 -19.69 13.97
CA ASP A 61 8.44 -20.20 12.68
C ASP A 61 8.72 -21.73 12.73
N VAL A 62 9.06 -22.37 11.59
CA VAL A 62 9.41 -23.82 11.59
C VAL A 62 10.71 -24.07 12.36
N GLN A 63 11.63 -23.10 12.31
CA GLN A 63 12.81 -23.05 13.17
C GLN A 63 12.54 -22.15 14.39
N ASP A 64 12.61 -22.73 15.59
CA ASP A 64 12.51 -21.97 16.84
C ASP A 64 13.84 -21.27 17.15
N MET A 65 13.83 -19.93 17.09
CA MET A 65 14.98 -19.08 17.40
C MET A 65 14.92 -18.48 18.82
N SER A 66 13.90 -18.83 19.61
CA SER A 66 13.57 -18.13 20.85
C SER A 66 14.49 -18.41 22.03
N ASN A 67 15.29 -19.46 21.96
CA ASN A 67 16.30 -19.79 22.96
C ASN A 67 17.69 -19.21 22.62
N LEU A 68 17.85 -18.63 21.42
CA LEU A 68 19.12 -18.07 20.95
C LEU A 68 19.24 -16.59 21.41
N ASN A 69 19.35 -16.40 22.72
CA ASN A 69 19.31 -15.08 23.36
C ASN A 69 20.55 -14.22 23.03
N HIS A 70 20.39 -12.90 23.04
CA HIS A 70 21.51 -11.95 23.08
C HIS A 70 22.16 -11.97 24.48
N PRO A 71 23.49 -11.77 24.63
CA PRO A 71 24.15 -11.77 25.94
C PRO A 71 23.60 -10.73 26.94
N GLU A 72 23.25 -9.54 26.47
CA GLU A 72 22.73 -8.43 27.30
C GLU A 72 21.20 -8.53 27.49
N ALA A 73 20.60 -9.71 27.34
CA ALA A 73 19.15 -9.91 27.40
C ALA A 73 18.61 -10.13 28.81
N ASP A 74 17.81 -9.19 29.30
CA ASP A 74 16.94 -9.42 30.45
C ASP A 74 15.70 -10.22 30.02
N LEU A 75 15.71 -11.52 30.30
CA LEU A 75 14.61 -12.42 29.97
C LEU A 75 13.33 -12.10 30.76
N ASN A 76 13.42 -11.40 31.91
CA ASN A 76 12.24 -10.98 32.67
C ASN A 76 11.46 -9.87 31.95
N LYS A 77 12.13 -9.09 31.10
CA LYS A 77 11.52 -8.12 30.17
C LYS A 77 11.06 -8.75 28.86
N GLY A 78 11.29 -10.05 28.67
CA GLY A 78 10.98 -10.76 27.43
C GLY A 78 11.96 -10.53 26.28
N GLN A 79 13.22 -10.15 26.55
CA GLN A 79 14.25 -9.90 25.52
C GLN A 79 14.83 -11.18 24.89
N TYR A 80 14.00 -12.21 24.72
CA TYR A 80 14.43 -13.55 24.34
C TYR A 80 14.71 -13.69 22.83
N GLY A 81 15.63 -14.58 22.46
CA GLY A 81 15.88 -15.01 21.08
C GLY A 81 16.51 -13.96 20.16
N CYS A 82 16.03 -13.96 18.91
CA CYS A 82 16.46 -13.12 17.79
C CYS A 82 15.26 -12.38 17.17
N VAL A 83 15.53 -11.31 16.42
CA VAL A 83 14.50 -10.41 15.87
C VAL A 83 14.14 -10.78 14.43
N GLY A 84 12.85 -10.83 14.12
CA GLY A 84 12.30 -10.93 12.76
C GLY A 84 11.45 -9.71 12.37
N HIS A 85 11.52 -9.30 11.10
CA HIS A 85 10.84 -8.09 10.60
C HIS A 85 9.31 -8.23 10.40
N ALA A 86 8.73 -9.38 10.73
CA ALA A 86 7.32 -9.68 10.49
C ALA A 86 6.37 -8.86 11.40
N LEU A 87 6.73 -8.70 12.67
CA LEU A 87 6.02 -7.81 13.59
C LEU A 87 6.03 -6.37 13.08
N HIS A 88 7.18 -5.89 12.60
CA HIS A 88 7.37 -4.51 12.17
C HIS A 88 6.62 -4.20 10.88
N VAL A 89 6.56 -5.14 9.91
CA VAL A 89 5.65 -5.02 8.76
C VAL A 89 4.20 -4.92 9.23
N ALA A 90 3.76 -5.78 10.15
CA ALA A 90 2.40 -5.71 10.67
C ALA A 90 2.10 -4.38 11.40
N LYS A 91 3.02 -3.89 12.24
CA LYS A 91 2.92 -2.59 12.93
C LYS A 91 2.87 -1.40 11.96
N LYS A 92 3.51 -1.52 10.78
CA LYS A 92 3.48 -0.50 9.71
C LYS A 92 2.22 -0.55 8.84
N LEU A 93 1.57 -1.72 8.73
CA LEU A 93 0.28 -1.87 8.04
C LEU A 93 -0.93 -1.51 8.91
N LEU A 94 -0.85 -1.75 10.22
CA LEU A 94 -1.97 -1.60 11.16
C LEU A 94 -2.65 -0.22 11.21
N PRO A 95 -1.95 0.93 11.02
CA PRO A 95 -2.59 2.25 10.97
C PRO A 95 -3.54 2.44 9.79
N PHE A 96 -3.31 1.70 8.69
CA PHE A 96 -4.12 1.76 7.48
C PHE A 96 -5.30 0.76 7.50
N MET A 97 -5.51 0.05 8.62
CA MET A 97 -6.57 -0.95 8.80
C MET A 97 -7.60 -0.49 9.85
N PRO A 98 -8.91 -0.69 9.62
CA PRO A 98 -9.97 -0.33 10.57
C PRO A 98 -9.75 -0.83 11.99
N ALA A 99 -10.15 -0.04 12.99
CA ALA A 99 -9.91 -0.32 14.41
C ALA A 99 -10.49 -1.66 14.91
N ASN A 100 -11.58 -2.14 14.28
CA ASN A 100 -12.20 -3.44 14.54
C ASN A 100 -11.46 -4.63 13.86
N ALA A 101 -10.50 -4.35 12.99
CA ALA A 101 -9.64 -5.34 12.34
C ALA A 101 -8.26 -5.39 12.99
N GLY A 102 -7.64 -6.57 12.95
CA GLY A 102 -6.29 -6.84 13.43
C GLY A 102 -5.62 -7.96 12.62
N ILE A 103 -4.30 -7.94 12.54
CA ILE A 103 -3.47 -8.79 11.67
C ILE A 103 -3.20 -10.15 12.33
N LEU A 104 -3.26 -11.24 11.57
CA LEU A 104 -2.91 -12.58 12.03
C LEU A 104 -1.72 -13.12 11.21
N LEU A 105 -0.52 -12.94 11.74
CA LEU A 105 0.70 -13.49 11.16
C LEU A 105 0.66 -15.02 11.18
N VAL A 106 1.21 -15.65 10.15
CA VAL A 106 1.43 -17.09 10.15
C VAL A 106 2.95 -17.29 9.98
N PRO A 107 3.64 -17.82 11.01
CA PRO A 107 5.10 -17.95 10.98
C PRO A 107 5.54 -19.35 10.50
N CYS A 108 6.33 -19.33 9.43
CA CYS A 108 6.62 -20.42 8.49
C CYS A 108 8.11 -20.48 8.10
N GLY A 109 8.92 -19.52 8.52
CA GLY A 109 10.33 -19.43 8.17
C GLY A 109 11.10 -20.69 8.58
N ARG A 110 12.05 -21.09 7.74
CA ARG A 110 13.04 -22.12 8.05
C ARG A 110 14.40 -21.66 7.57
N GLY A 111 15.35 -21.44 8.48
CA GLY A 111 16.73 -21.15 8.09
C GLY A 111 17.31 -22.30 7.26
N ASP A 112 18.26 -21.98 6.41
CA ASP A 112 18.96 -22.91 5.50
C ASP A 112 18.09 -23.71 4.50
N SER A 113 16.85 -23.28 4.24
CA SER A 113 15.95 -23.99 3.31
C SER A 113 16.13 -23.62 1.83
N GLY A 114 16.12 -24.60 0.93
CA GLY A 114 16.18 -24.41 -0.52
C GLY A 114 15.10 -25.17 -1.29
N PHE A 115 14.97 -24.91 -2.59
CA PHE A 115 14.19 -25.76 -3.51
C PHE A 115 15.02 -26.94 -4.06
N THR A 116 16.32 -26.73 -4.21
CA THR A 116 17.24 -27.65 -4.91
C THR A 116 18.20 -28.39 -3.97
N ALA A 117 18.32 -27.92 -2.73
CA ALA A 117 19.10 -28.51 -1.66
C ALA A 117 18.42 -28.27 -0.30
N GLY A 118 18.38 -29.31 0.54
CA GLY A 118 17.69 -29.31 1.83
C GLY A 118 17.29 -30.74 2.21
N ALA A 119 16.96 -30.97 3.48
CA ALA A 119 16.37 -32.22 3.93
C ALA A 119 14.84 -32.13 3.82
N GLU A 120 14.18 -33.19 3.36
CA GLU A 120 12.72 -33.16 3.22
C GLU A 120 12.01 -33.12 4.59
N GLY A 121 12.50 -33.93 5.54
CA GLY A 121 11.86 -34.11 6.85
C GLY A 121 10.48 -34.75 6.72
N ALA A 122 9.55 -34.36 7.60
CA ALA A 122 8.16 -34.82 7.57
C ALA A 122 7.17 -33.72 7.94
N PHE A 123 5.90 -33.92 7.58
CA PHE A 123 4.77 -33.09 8.00
C PHE A 123 3.83 -33.90 8.90
N ASN A 124 3.26 -33.26 9.91
CA ASN A 124 2.29 -33.84 10.83
C ASN A 124 1.12 -32.85 11.04
N GLU A 125 -0.12 -33.31 10.95
CA GLU A 125 -1.29 -32.43 11.04
C GLU A 125 -1.42 -31.70 12.40
N ALA A 126 -0.88 -32.28 13.48
CA ALA A 126 -1.00 -31.77 14.85
C ALA A 126 0.20 -30.90 15.30
N SER A 127 1.29 -30.82 14.53
CA SER A 127 2.48 -30.02 14.88
C SER A 127 3.16 -29.29 13.70
N GLY A 128 2.76 -29.59 12.47
CA GLY A 128 3.27 -28.98 11.24
C GLY A 128 4.48 -29.71 10.65
N ALA A 129 5.29 -28.97 9.88
CA ALA A 129 6.59 -29.44 9.43
C ALA A 129 7.54 -29.68 10.60
N THR A 130 8.29 -30.78 10.53
CA THR A 130 9.38 -31.07 11.48
C THR A 130 10.51 -30.05 11.39
N ALA A 131 11.21 -29.78 12.49
CA ALA A 131 12.40 -28.93 12.48
C ALA A 131 13.52 -29.44 11.55
N GLY A 132 13.53 -30.74 11.23
CA GLY A 132 14.44 -31.34 10.24
C GLY A 132 14.10 -31.04 8.78
N SER A 133 12.90 -30.54 8.48
CA SER A 133 12.53 -30.10 7.12
C SER A 133 13.27 -28.81 6.76
N SER A 134 13.89 -28.78 5.58
CA SER A 134 14.51 -27.62 4.94
C SER A 134 14.38 -27.63 3.40
N LEU A 135 13.53 -28.49 2.81
CA LEU A 135 13.27 -28.53 1.36
C LEU A 135 11.90 -27.92 1.01
N TRP A 136 11.89 -26.93 0.12
CA TRP A 136 10.70 -26.37 -0.51
C TRP A 136 10.40 -27.04 -1.86
N GLY A 137 9.15 -26.92 -2.30
CA GLY A 137 8.65 -27.49 -3.56
C GLY A 137 7.19 -27.91 -3.42
N ALA A 138 6.56 -28.25 -4.55
CA ALA A 138 5.25 -28.90 -4.53
C ALA A 138 5.29 -30.18 -3.68
N ASP A 139 4.27 -30.37 -2.84
CA ASP A 139 4.06 -31.55 -2.00
C ASP A 139 5.23 -31.91 -1.05
N LYS A 140 6.05 -30.92 -0.68
CA LYS A 140 7.09 -31.05 0.35
C LYS A 140 6.56 -30.66 1.74
N PRO A 141 7.13 -31.16 2.84
CA PRO A 141 6.63 -30.86 4.18
C PRO A 141 6.49 -29.37 4.53
N LEU A 142 7.42 -28.51 4.08
CA LEU A 142 7.31 -27.06 4.25
C LEU A 142 6.13 -26.46 3.45
N TYR A 143 5.78 -27.07 2.31
CA TYR A 143 4.62 -26.70 1.50
C TYR A 143 3.29 -27.21 2.08
N HIS A 144 3.27 -28.40 2.68
CA HIS A 144 2.09 -28.86 3.41
C HIS A 144 1.86 -28.04 4.69
N ASP A 145 2.91 -27.64 5.40
CA ASP A 145 2.87 -26.65 6.48
C ASP A 145 2.32 -25.30 5.98
N LEU A 146 2.75 -24.87 4.78
CA LEU A 146 2.21 -23.70 4.08
C LEU A 146 0.69 -23.75 3.90
N VAL A 147 0.21 -24.71 3.12
CA VAL A 147 -1.22 -24.82 2.81
C VAL A 147 -2.04 -25.06 4.08
N SER A 148 -1.55 -25.90 4.99
CA SER A 148 -2.23 -26.24 6.25
C SER A 148 -2.41 -25.02 7.16
N ARG A 149 -1.36 -24.24 7.44
CA ARG A 149 -1.43 -23.11 8.38
C ARG A 149 -2.17 -21.91 7.80
N THR A 150 -2.08 -21.67 6.49
CA THR A 150 -2.96 -20.70 5.80
C THR A 150 -4.43 -21.09 5.95
N ARG A 151 -4.80 -22.33 5.60
CA ARG A 151 -6.17 -22.84 5.76
C ARG A 151 -6.65 -22.78 7.21
N ALA A 152 -5.81 -23.16 8.16
CA ALA A 152 -6.13 -23.13 9.59
C ALA A 152 -6.51 -21.72 10.05
N ALA A 153 -5.75 -20.69 9.64
CA ALA A 153 -6.01 -19.31 10.03
C ALA A 153 -7.27 -18.70 9.38
N LEU A 154 -7.50 -18.99 8.09
CA LEU A 154 -8.71 -18.54 7.38
C LEU A 154 -9.96 -19.21 7.98
N LYS A 155 -9.87 -20.49 8.36
CA LYS A 155 -10.93 -21.24 9.08
C LYS A 155 -11.23 -20.72 10.50
N LYS A 156 -10.32 -19.98 11.16
CA LYS A 156 -10.58 -19.42 12.52
C LYS A 156 -11.70 -18.37 12.52
N ASN A 157 -11.95 -17.69 11.40
CA ASN A 157 -13.00 -16.69 11.26
C ASN A 157 -13.30 -16.48 9.76
N PRO A 158 -14.54 -16.64 9.26
CA PRO A 158 -14.87 -16.45 7.84
C PRO A 158 -14.58 -15.02 7.34
N LYS A 159 -14.54 -14.02 8.24
CA LYS A 159 -14.12 -12.64 7.91
C LYS A 159 -12.61 -12.47 7.82
N ASN A 160 -11.80 -13.50 8.06
CA ASN A 160 -10.39 -13.46 7.65
C ASN A 160 -10.30 -13.58 6.13
N VAL A 161 -9.31 -12.89 5.58
CA VAL A 161 -8.94 -12.90 4.16
C VAL A 161 -7.42 -13.16 4.10
N LEU A 162 -6.84 -13.48 2.94
CA LEU A 162 -5.40 -13.65 2.68
C LEU A 162 -4.84 -12.46 1.88
N LEU A 163 -3.82 -11.77 2.40
CA LEU A 163 -3.37 -10.44 1.93
C LEU A 163 -2.27 -10.53 0.91
N SER A 164 -1.22 -11.25 1.28
CA SER A 164 0.02 -11.35 0.54
C SER A 164 0.90 -12.42 1.16
N VAL A 165 1.78 -12.99 0.36
CA VAL A 165 2.88 -13.84 0.84
C VAL A 165 4.14 -12.99 0.82
N ILE A 166 4.88 -12.86 1.92
CA ILE A 166 6.20 -12.20 1.90
C ILE A 166 7.23 -13.29 1.72
N TRP A 167 7.93 -13.29 0.61
CA TRP A 167 8.88 -14.33 0.25
C TRP A 167 10.27 -13.71 0.13
N MET A 168 11.32 -14.26 0.75
CA MET A 168 12.71 -13.80 0.58
C MET A 168 13.59 -15.03 0.64
N GLN A 169 13.47 -15.84 -0.41
CA GLN A 169 14.05 -17.17 -0.46
C GLN A 169 15.06 -17.24 -1.61
N GLY A 170 16.20 -17.85 -1.38
CA GLY A 170 17.16 -18.15 -2.45
C GLY A 170 18.60 -18.35 -2.01
N GLU A 171 18.97 -17.99 -0.77
CA GLU A 171 20.36 -18.13 -0.26
C GLU A 171 20.90 -19.55 -0.41
N LYS A 172 20.06 -20.55 -0.14
CA LYS A 172 20.41 -21.96 -0.27
C LYS A 172 20.55 -22.39 -1.73
N ASP A 173 19.73 -21.83 -2.61
CA ASP A 173 19.71 -22.21 -4.02
C ASP A 173 20.82 -21.53 -4.83
N VAL A 174 21.22 -20.29 -4.51
CA VAL A 174 22.40 -19.66 -5.16
C VAL A 174 23.70 -20.41 -4.83
N SER A 175 23.81 -20.95 -3.61
CA SER A 175 24.96 -21.73 -3.15
C SER A 175 24.91 -23.23 -3.53
N SER A 176 23.74 -23.76 -3.91
CA SER A 176 23.50 -25.19 -4.19
C SER A 176 24.24 -25.77 -5.42
N GLY A 177 24.72 -24.91 -6.33
CA GLY A 177 25.12 -25.30 -7.69
C GLY A 177 23.94 -25.50 -8.67
N ARG A 178 22.72 -25.76 -8.19
CA ARG A 178 21.49 -26.04 -8.97
C ARG A 178 20.57 -24.82 -9.19
N HIS A 179 21.04 -23.63 -8.84
CA HIS A 179 20.40 -22.31 -8.98
C HIS A 179 19.49 -22.09 -10.22
N ALA A 180 19.82 -22.68 -11.38
CA ALA A 180 19.00 -22.56 -12.59
C ALA A 180 17.59 -23.21 -12.48
N GLU A 181 17.43 -24.24 -11.64
CA GLU A 181 16.14 -24.94 -11.45
C GLU A 181 15.16 -24.17 -10.56
N HIS A 182 15.68 -23.27 -9.71
CA HIS A 182 14.93 -22.55 -8.67
C HIS A 182 13.64 -21.93 -9.17
N ASN A 183 13.68 -21.16 -10.26
CA ASN A 183 12.52 -20.43 -10.76
C ASN A 183 11.36 -21.33 -11.20
N ALA A 184 11.68 -22.48 -11.79
CA ALA A 184 10.66 -23.43 -12.23
C ALA A 184 9.99 -24.08 -11.01
N LEU A 185 10.77 -24.45 -9.99
CA LEU A 185 10.29 -25.03 -8.75
C LEU A 185 9.48 -24.02 -7.92
N PHE A 186 9.93 -22.77 -7.84
CA PHE A 186 9.20 -21.67 -7.22
C PHE A 186 7.86 -21.40 -7.92
N LEU A 187 7.85 -21.21 -9.24
CA LEU A 187 6.61 -20.99 -9.99
C LEU A 187 5.63 -22.17 -9.89
N ALA A 188 6.13 -23.41 -9.94
CA ALA A 188 5.31 -24.59 -9.71
C ALA A 188 4.66 -24.57 -8.32
N MET A 189 5.43 -24.22 -7.28
CA MET A 189 4.92 -24.10 -5.91
C MET A 189 3.91 -22.95 -5.74
N VAL A 190 4.13 -21.78 -6.36
CA VAL A 190 3.20 -20.63 -6.35
C VAL A 190 1.89 -20.99 -7.06
N ASN A 191 1.98 -21.61 -8.23
CA ASN A 191 0.80 -22.02 -9.00
C ASN A 191 0.01 -23.10 -8.25
N LYS A 192 0.70 -24.09 -7.67
CA LYS A 192 0.04 -25.12 -6.84
C LYS A 192 -0.60 -24.51 -5.60
N TYR A 193 0.07 -23.60 -4.90
CA TYR A 193 -0.49 -22.89 -3.74
C TYR A 193 -1.81 -22.17 -4.07
N ARG A 194 -1.90 -21.57 -5.28
CA ARG A 194 -3.11 -20.91 -5.75
C ARG A 194 -4.23 -21.87 -6.16
N ALA A 195 -3.89 -23.07 -6.64
CA ALA A 195 -4.86 -24.13 -6.93
C ALA A 195 -5.34 -24.82 -5.64
N ASP A 196 -4.42 -25.19 -4.74
CA ASP A 196 -4.65 -25.85 -3.45
C ASP A 196 -5.39 -24.96 -2.42
N LEU A 197 -5.75 -23.72 -2.77
CA LEU A 197 -6.59 -22.80 -1.98
C LEU A 197 -7.80 -22.24 -2.77
N ALA A 198 -8.08 -22.74 -3.97
CA ALA A 198 -9.12 -22.19 -4.83
C ALA A 198 -10.55 -22.30 -4.24
N ASP A 199 -10.78 -23.28 -3.37
CA ASP A 199 -12.01 -23.47 -2.58
C ASP A 199 -12.24 -22.39 -1.50
N ILE A 200 -11.24 -21.57 -1.21
CA ILE A 200 -11.33 -20.43 -0.28
C ILE A 200 -10.92 -19.10 -0.94
N ALA A 201 -11.17 -18.97 -2.25
CA ALA A 201 -10.93 -17.75 -3.03
C ALA A 201 -11.67 -16.51 -2.48
N ASP A 202 -12.89 -16.67 -1.93
CA ASP A 202 -13.65 -15.59 -1.26
C ASP A 202 -12.92 -15.02 -0.03
N GLN A 203 -12.09 -15.86 0.62
CA GLN A 203 -11.17 -15.48 1.70
C GLN A 203 -9.77 -15.10 1.16
N CYS A 204 -9.63 -14.72 -0.11
CA CYS A 204 -8.41 -14.14 -0.69
C CYS A 204 -8.65 -12.70 -1.13
N ILE A 205 -7.63 -11.83 -1.03
CA ILE A 205 -7.82 -10.42 -1.40
C ILE A 205 -8.01 -10.27 -2.91
N GLY A 206 -8.98 -9.44 -3.30
CA GLY A 206 -9.48 -9.41 -4.68
C GLY A 206 -10.36 -10.62 -5.06
N GLY A 207 -10.83 -11.41 -4.09
CA GLY A 207 -11.76 -12.53 -4.32
C GLY A 207 -11.18 -13.72 -5.09
N THR A 208 -9.86 -13.78 -5.27
CA THR A 208 -9.18 -14.84 -6.03
C THR A 208 -7.83 -15.17 -5.44
N THR A 209 -7.39 -16.43 -5.55
CA THR A 209 -6.04 -16.83 -5.11
C THR A 209 -4.93 -16.21 -5.96
N SER A 210 -5.21 -15.91 -7.23
CA SER A 210 -4.36 -15.08 -8.10
C SER A 210 -4.27 -13.62 -7.64
N GLY A 211 -5.32 -13.08 -7.02
CA GLY A 211 -5.39 -11.74 -6.45
C GLY A 211 -4.47 -11.52 -5.25
N VAL A 212 -3.95 -12.60 -4.63
CA VAL A 212 -2.95 -12.54 -3.55
C VAL A 212 -1.55 -12.26 -4.13
N PRO A 213 -0.95 -11.07 -3.88
CA PRO A 213 0.42 -10.77 -4.30
C PRO A 213 1.47 -11.56 -3.52
N TRP A 214 2.50 -12.02 -4.22
CA TRP A 214 3.72 -12.57 -3.64
C TRP A 214 4.82 -11.49 -3.64
N ILE A 215 5.10 -10.97 -2.46
CA ILE A 215 6.05 -9.88 -2.19
C ILE A 215 7.43 -10.50 -1.99
N CYS A 216 8.15 -10.66 -3.09
CA CYS A 216 9.45 -11.32 -3.17
C CYS A 216 10.58 -10.34 -2.82
N GLY A 217 10.87 -10.19 -1.52
CA GLY A 217 11.99 -9.37 -1.06
C GLY A 217 13.36 -9.98 -1.37
N ASP A 218 14.30 -9.10 -1.58
CA ASP A 218 15.71 -9.37 -1.90
C ASP A 218 16.52 -9.89 -0.69
N THR A 219 17.76 -10.28 -0.94
CA THR A 219 18.70 -10.77 0.09
C THR A 219 19.77 -9.74 0.44
N THR A 220 20.74 -10.07 1.31
CA THR A 220 21.82 -9.15 1.68
C THR A 220 22.79 -8.91 0.51
N TYR A 221 23.51 -7.79 0.53
CA TYR A 221 24.50 -7.43 -0.50
C TYR A 221 25.57 -8.51 -0.69
N ASP A 222 25.91 -9.22 0.39
CA ASP A 222 26.98 -10.21 0.47
C ASP A 222 26.68 -11.47 -0.34
N TRP A 223 25.44 -11.96 -0.35
CA TRP A 223 25.02 -13.07 -1.20
C TRP A 223 25.19 -12.73 -2.69
N LYS A 224 24.92 -11.49 -3.10
CA LYS A 224 25.18 -11.04 -4.48
C LYS A 224 26.67 -10.87 -4.77
N ALA A 225 27.45 -10.38 -3.81
CA ALA A 225 28.90 -10.24 -3.96
C ALA A 225 29.59 -11.61 -4.14
N LYS A 226 29.17 -12.64 -3.36
CA LYS A 226 29.70 -14.00 -3.41
C LYS A 226 29.20 -14.82 -4.61
N TYR A 227 27.95 -14.60 -5.05
CA TYR A 227 27.27 -15.46 -6.04
C TYR A 227 26.58 -14.67 -7.16
N ALA A 228 27.22 -13.64 -7.72
CA ALA A 228 26.59 -12.67 -8.63
C ALA A 228 25.79 -13.28 -9.81
N VAL A 229 26.32 -14.33 -10.45
CA VAL A 229 25.66 -15.01 -11.59
C VAL A 229 24.44 -15.81 -11.12
N GLN A 230 24.60 -16.58 -10.04
CA GLN A 230 23.55 -17.40 -9.46
C GLN A 230 22.45 -16.53 -8.82
N TYR A 231 22.83 -15.37 -8.27
CA TYR A 231 21.91 -14.35 -7.76
C TYR A 231 20.98 -13.81 -8.86
N GLU A 232 21.49 -13.38 -10.01
CA GLU A 232 20.60 -12.88 -11.08
C GLU A 232 19.78 -14.01 -11.72
N ALA A 233 20.22 -15.28 -11.66
CA ALA A 233 19.36 -16.40 -11.99
C ALA A 233 18.19 -16.53 -10.99
N VAL A 234 18.48 -16.60 -9.68
CA VAL A 234 17.47 -16.81 -8.61
C VAL A 234 16.60 -15.58 -8.39
N TYR A 235 17.19 -14.48 -7.91
CA TYR A 235 16.48 -13.26 -7.52
C TYR A 235 16.16 -12.35 -8.71
N GLY A 236 17.02 -12.33 -9.74
CA GLY A 236 16.64 -11.75 -11.02
C GLY A 236 15.43 -12.47 -11.64
N GLY A 237 15.29 -13.75 -11.36
CA GLY A 237 14.11 -14.56 -11.63
C GLY A 237 12.80 -14.07 -10.98
N TYR A 238 12.83 -13.43 -9.81
CA TYR A 238 11.61 -12.83 -9.22
C TYR A 238 11.12 -11.58 -9.97
N LYS A 239 12.00 -10.91 -10.73
CA LYS A 239 11.70 -9.67 -11.46
C LYS A 239 10.81 -9.95 -12.68
N GLY A 240 10.07 -8.94 -13.14
CA GLY A 240 9.20 -9.04 -14.34
C GLY A 240 7.92 -9.86 -14.19
N LYS A 241 7.66 -10.49 -13.03
CA LYS A 241 6.51 -11.38 -12.80
C LYS A 241 5.24 -10.68 -12.28
N ALA A 242 5.13 -9.36 -12.45
CA ALA A 242 3.99 -8.57 -11.99
C ALA A 242 2.64 -9.05 -12.55
N ALA A 243 2.60 -9.55 -13.79
CA ALA A 243 1.41 -10.15 -14.40
C ALA A 243 0.97 -11.48 -13.74
N GLN A 244 1.88 -12.17 -13.05
CA GLN A 244 1.59 -13.32 -12.19
C GLN A 244 1.30 -12.89 -10.74
N ASN A 245 1.14 -11.59 -10.49
CA ASN A 245 1.01 -10.98 -9.17
C ASN A 245 2.16 -11.40 -8.22
N ILE A 246 3.39 -11.38 -8.74
CA ILE A 246 4.65 -11.63 -8.03
C ILE A 246 5.50 -10.37 -8.21
N HIS A 247 5.93 -9.75 -7.11
CA HIS A 247 6.56 -8.43 -7.13
C HIS A 247 7.87 -8.47 -6.35
N PHE A 248 8.97 -8.02 -6.96
CA PHE A 248 10.29 -8.01 -6.35
C PHE A 248 10.53 -6.72 -5.55
N VAL A 249 10.93 -6.85 -4.28
CA VAL A 249 11.23 -5.70 -3.40
C VAL A 249 12.73 -5.63 -3.14
N PRO A 250 13.46 -4.59 -3.62
CA PRO A 250 14.90 -4.46 -3.44
C PRO A 250 15.27 -4.10 -1.99
N LEU A 251 16.18 -4.86 -1.39
CA LEU A 251 16.58 -4.74 0.02
C LEU A 251 18.10 -4.66 0.25
N MET A 252 18.95 -4.77 -0.79
CA MET A 252 20.40 -4.68 -0.61
C MET A 252 20.91 -3.30 -0.20
N THR A 253 20.34 -2.22 -0.74
CA THR A 253 20.82 -0.85 -0.52
C THR A 253 19.69 0.10 -0.17
N ASP A 254 20.00 1.14 0.58
CA ASP A 254 19.11 2.28 0.81
C ASP A 254 18.92 3.13 -0.48
N GLU A 255 18.15 4.22 -0.34
CA GLU A 255 17.87 5.22 -1.37
C GLU A 255 19.08 6.11 -1.75
N HIS A 256 20.18 6.02 -1.00
CA HIS A 256 21.46 6.67 -1.31
C HIS A 256 22.48 5.70 -1.92
N GLY A 257 22.14 4.41 -2.01
CA GLY A 257 23.00 3.35 -2.54
C GLY A 257 23.95 2.73 -1.52
N ALA A 258 23.84 3.07 -0.23
CA ALA A 258 24.61 2.42 0.83
C ALA A 258 23.98 1.06 1.19
N ASN A 259 24.80 0.08 1.58
CA ASN A 259 24.32 -1.26 1.92
C ASN A 259 23.40 -1.26 3.16
N VAL A 260 22.29 -1.99 3.09
CA VAL A 260 21.39 -2.21 4.23
C VAL A 260 22.10 -3.10 5.27
N PRO A 261 22.16 -2.69 6.55
CA PRO A 261 22.92 -3.37 7.59
C PRO A 261 22.63 -4.86 7.77
N THR A 262 23.72 -5.63 7.87
CA THR A 262 23.75 -7.05 8.22
C THR A 262 24.10 -7.26 9.69
N ASN A 263 24.19 -8.50 10.19
CA ASN A 263 24.70 -8.77 11.54
C ASN A 263 26.22 -8.57 11.68
N GLU A 264 26.92 -8.07 10.66
CA GLU A 264 28.33 -7.67 10.79
C GLU A 264 28.46 -6.61 11.91
N PRO A 265 29.33 -6.79 12.93
CA PRO A 265 29.47 -5.86 14.05
C PRO A 265 29.78 -4.40 13.68
N SER A 266 30.33 -4.13 12.50
CA SER A 266 30.54 -2.76 11.99
C SER A 266 29.30 -2.13 11.34
N GLU A 267 28.26 -2.92 11.05
CA GLU A 267 27.01 -2.49 10.42
C GLU A 267 25.84 -2.45 11.41
N ASP A 268 25.87 -3.30 12.44
CA ASP A 268 24.90 -3.32 13.55
C ASP A 268 25.55 -2.91 14.88
N PRO A 269 25.88 -1.61 15.06
CA PRO A 269 26.48 -1.09 16.29
C PRO A 269 25.45 -0.91 17.41
N ASP A 270 25.95 -0.76 18.65
CA ASP A 270 25.14 -0.39 19.80
C ASP A 270 24.52 1.01 19.64
N ILE A 271 23.25 1.15 20.03
CA ILE A 271 22.53 2.43 20.07
C ILE A 271 22.06 2.62 21.52
N ILE A 272 23.00 3.06 22.36
CA ILE A 272 22.85 3.17 23.83
C ILE A 272 21.63 4.03 24.22
N THR A 273 21.34 5.09 23.47
CA THR A 273 20.17 5.97 23.68
C THR A 273 18.83 5.27 23.45
N ALA A 274 18.80 4.16 22.72
CA ALA A 274 17.63 3.32 22.49
C ALA A 274 17.61 2.07 23.39
N GLY A 275 18.60 1.90 24.28
CA GLY A 275 18.80 0.66 25.05
C GLY A 275 19.19 -0.55 24.18
N TYR A 276 19.74 -0.30 22.99
CA TYR A 276 20.06 -1.33 22.01
C TYR A 276 21.54 -1.71 22.05
N TYR A 277 21.80 -3.00 22.14
CA TYR A 277 23.11 -3.61 21.91
C TYR A 277 23.05 -4.41 20.61
N GLY A 278 24.02 -4.18 19.73
CA GLY A 278 24.05 -4.75 18.39
C GLY A 278 24.58 -6.18 18.35
N ALA A 279 24.76 -6.69 17.13
CA ALA A 279 25.31 -8.01 16.87
C ALA A 279 26.75 -8.21 17.41
N ALA A 280 27.47 -7.12 17.73
CA ALA A 280 28.84 -7.13 18.25
C ALA A 280 29.03 -8.01 19.51
N SER A 281 28.05 -8.08 20.42
CA SER A 281 28.15 -8.90 21.64
C SER A 281 28.12 -10.42 21.36
N ARG A 282 27.62 -10.86 20.20
CA ARG A 282 27.42 -12.29 19.92
C ARG A 282 28.68 -13.00 19.43
N SER A 283 28.83 -14.25 19.85
CA SER A 283 29.97 -15.13 19.61
C SER A 283 29.53 -16.56 19.26
N ASN A 284 30.48 -17.47 19.06
CA ASN A 284 30.23 -18.84 18.56
C ASN A 284 29.34 -19.73 19.45
N GLY A 285 28.96 -19.28 20.65
CA GLY A 285 27.95 -19.95 21.49
C GLY A 285 26.51 -19.43 21.34
N ASN A 286 26.30 -18.30 20.66
CA ASN A 286 24.98 -17.63 20.62
C ASN A 286 24.66 -16.83 19.34
N TRP A 287 25.55 -16.72 18.36
CA TRP A 287 25.21 -16.23 17.02
C TRP A 287 24.38 -17.26 16.22
N THR A 288 23.72 -16.81 15.16
CA THR A 288 22.94 -17.66 14.24
C THR A 288 23.85 -18.41 13.28
N THR A 289 24.89 -17.75 12.79
CA THR A 289 25.87 -18.27 11.81
C THR A 289 27.18 -17.51 11.94
N ALA A 290 28.32 -18.17 11.65
CA ALA A 290 29.62 -17.50 11.67
C ALA A 290 29.79 -16.41 10.59
N ASP A 291 29.12 -16.55 9.44
CA ASP A 291 29.16 -15.59 8.34
C ASP A 291 28.09 -14.49 8.54
N ARG A 292 28.45 -13.47 9.32
CA ARG A 292 27.53 -12.45 9.87
C ARG A 292 26.81 -11.61 8.79
N LYS A 293 27.40 -11.51 7.60
CA LYS A 293 26.86 -10.74 6.47
C LYS A 293 25.70 -11.42 5.74
N THR A 294 25.44 -12.68 6.05
CA THR A 294 24.41 -13.47 5.35
C THR A 294 22.97 -13.16 5.79
N HIS A 295 22.77 -12.31 6.81
CA HIS A 295 21.45 -11.90 7.32
C HIS A 295 21.39 -10.41 7.65
N PHE A 296 20.26 -9.77 7.36
CA PHE A 296 19.95 -8.40 7.80
C PHE A 296 19.91 -8.28 9.33
N SER A 297 20.35 -7.14 9.86
CA SER A 297 20.41 -6.87 11.31
C SER A 297 19.05 -6.70 11.98
N SER A 298 18.98 -6.76 13.32
CA SER A 298 17.75 -6.44 14.06
C SER A 298 17.29 -5.00 13.81
N TRP A 299 18.22 -4.06 13.64
CA TRP A 299 17.90 -2.67 13.31
C TRP A 299 17.37 -2.52 11.88
N ALA A 300 18.02 -3.13 10.88
CA ALA A 300 17.54 -3.15 9.50
C ALA A 300 16.14 -3.78 9.37
N ARG A 301 15.84 -4.81 10.17
CA ARG A 301 14.53 -5.47 10.28
C ARG A 301 13.44 -4.56 10.84
N ARG A 302 13.75 -3.76 11.87
CA ARG A 302 12.84 -2.74 12.44
C ARG A 302 12.58 -1.58 11.48
N GLY A 303 13.62 -1.16 10.76
CA GLY A 303 13.56 -0.11 9.73
C GLY A 303 13.34 -0.66 8.33
N ILE A 304 14.22 -0.25 7.42
CA ILE A 304 14.10 -0.30 5.95
C ILE A 304 13.57 -1.62 5.37
N VAL A 305 13.92 -2.78 5.94
CA VAL A 305 13.43 -4.08 5.45
C VAL A 305 11.92 -4.20 5.65
N SER A 306 11.39 -3.78 6.80
CA SER A 306 9.94 -3.78 7.02
C SER A 306 9.23 -2.58 6.38
N ASP A 307 9.90 -1.44 6.19
CA ASP A 307 9.33 -0.29 5.47
C ASP A 307 9.03 -0.64 4.01
N ARG A 308 10.03 -1.16 3.28
CA ARG A 308 9.88 -1.47 1.85
C ARG A 308 8.89 -2.61 1.60
N LEU A 309 8.90 -3.63 2.46
CA LEU A 309 7.91 -4.72 2.39
C LEU A 309 6.49 -4.21 2.70
N ALA A 310 6.29 -3.42 3.76
CA ALA A 310 4.98 -2.83 4.08
C ALA A 310 4.48 -1.89 2.97
N GLY A 311 5.37 -1.04 2.42
CA GLY A 311 5.07 -0.14 1.31
C GLY A 311 4.57 -0.88 0.08
N GLU A 312 5.26 -1.94 -0.35
CA GLU A 312 4.82 -2.75 -1.50
C GLU A 312 3.46 -3.42 -1.23
N ILE A 313 3.22 -3.90 -0.01
CA ILE A 313 1.91 -4.47 0.37
C ILE A 313 0.80 -3.40 0.28
N LEU A 314 1.07 -2.17 0.72
CA LEU A 314 0.12 -1.05 0.59
C LEU A 314 -0.14 -0.70 -0.87
N VAL A 315 0.88 -0.73 -1.73
CA VAL A 315 0.76 -0.49 -3.18
C VAL A 315 -0.07 -1.57 -3.88
N ARG A 316 0.14 -2.86 -3.58
CA ARG A 316 -0.54 -3.97 -4.27
C ARG A 316 -1.91 -4.31 -3.70
N ALA A 317 -2.12 -4.08 -2.41
CA ALA A 317 -3.24 -4.65 -1.68
C ALA A 317 -3.89 -3.71 -0.65
N GLY A 318 -3.17 -2.67 -0.20
CA GLY A 318 -3.69 -1.66 0.72
C GLY A 318 -4.87 -0.82 0.20
N ARG A 319 -5.11 -0.86 -1.12
CA ARG A 319 -6.22 -0.16 -1.81
C ARG A 319 -7.45 -1.04 -2.05
N LEU A 320 -7.43 -2.31 -1.64
CA LEU A 320 -8.49 -3.28 -1.91
C LEU A 320 -9.48 -3.35 -0.74
N LEU A 321 -10.77 -3.47 -1.06
CA LEU A 321 -11.88 -3.34 -0.10
C LEU A 321 -11.70 -4.14 1.21
N PRO A 322 -11.21 -5.39 1.24
CA PRO A 322 -10.99 -6.09 2.52
C PRO A 322 -10.03 -5.34 3.44
N PHE A 323 -8.89 -4.88 2.94
CA PHE A 323 -7.88 -4.16 3.72
C PHE A 323 -8.44 -2.89 4.36
N LEU A 324 -9.20 -2.12 3.58
CA LEU A 324 -9.81 -0.84 4.00
C LEU A 324 -11.06 -0.99 4.88
N SER A 325 -11.81 -2.10 4.79
CA SER A 325 -13.10 -2.27 5.48
C SER A 325 -13.11 -3.25 6.65
N GLY A 326 -12.09 -4.11 6.77
CA GLY A 326 -12.05 -5.16 7.80
C GLY A 326 -12.98 -6.36 7.52
N GLN A 327 -13.56 -6.46 6.31
CA GLN A 327 -14.57 -7.46 5.95
C GLN A 327 -14.10 -8.35 4.78
N SER A 328 -14.50 -9.62 4.81
CA SER A 328 -14.49 -10.49 3.62
C SER A 328 -15.59 -10.07 2.65
N ALA A 329 -15.52 -10.55 1.40
CA ALA A 329 -16.69 -10.51 0.53
C ALA A 329 -17.86 -11.30 1.17
N PRO A 330 -19.13 -10.97 0.85
CA PRO A 330 -20.27 -11.84 1.17
C PRO A 330 -20.12 -13.18 0.44
N LEU A 331 -20.39 -14.30 1.13
CA LEU A 331 -20.40 -15.62 0.47
C LEU A 331 -21.49 -15.66 -0.60
N ALA A 332 -21.14 -16.09 -1.81
CA ALA A 332 -22.10 -16.38 -2.86
C ALA A 332 -22.80 -17.73 -2.59
N THR A 333 -23.91 -17.71 -1.85
CA THR A 333 -24.77 -18.91 -1.73
C THR A 333 -25.42 -19.22 -3.07
N THR A 334 -25.07 -20.37 -3.65
CA THR A 334 -25.52 -20.79 -4.99
C THR A 334 -27.05 -20.88 -5.08
N PRO A 335 -27.70 -20.18 -6.03
CA PRO A 335 -29.13 -20.36 -6.27
C PRO A 335 -29.43 -21.73 -6.88
N ALA A 336 -30.37 -22.46 -6.28
CA ALA A 336 -31.01 -23.62 -6.92
C ALA A 336 -32.02 -23.15 -7.98
N SER A 337 -32.39 -24.03 -8.90
CA SER A 337 -33.10 -23.71 -10.13
C SER A 337 -34.63 -23.52 -9.99
N THR A 338 -35.16 -22.57 -10.77
CA THR A 338 -36.51 -22.54 -11.39
C THR A 338 -37.78 -22.57 -10.49
N GLY A 339 -38.64 -21.56 -10.63
CA GLY A 339 -40.01 -21.54 -10.10
C GLY A 339 -40.76 -20.23 -10.44
N ASP A 340 -41.87 -20.33 -11.18
CA ASP A 340 -42.53 -19.24 -11.92
C ASP A 340 -43.31 -18.15 -11.13
N ALA A 341 -43.38 -16.96 -11.78
CA ALA A 341 -44.56 -16.09 -11.97
C ALA A 341 -45.15 -15.11 -10.89
N GLN A 342 -45.57 -13.97 -11.45
CA GLN A 342 -46.71 -13.08 -11.12
C GLN A 342 -46.69 -12.05 -9.95
N SER A 343 -46.47 -10.79 -10.34
CA SER A 343 -47.31 -9.59 -10.10
C SER A 343 -47.96 -9.28 -8.74
N GLY A 344 -47.69 -8.07 -8.21
CA GLY A 344 -48.50 -7.35 -7.21
C GLY A 344 -48.10 -5.87 -7.14
N SER A 345 -49.02 -4.95 -6.81
CA SER A 345 -48.79 -3.50 -6.96
C SER A 345 -49.38 -2.60 -5.85
N ALA A 346 -48.70 -1.47 -5.62
CA ALA A 346 -49.16 -0.21 -4.98
C ALA A 346 -49.55 -0.20 -3.48
N GLY A 347 -49.31 0.94 -2.82
CA GLY A 347 -49.90 1.29 -1.50
C GLY A 347 -48.91 1.94 -0.50
N PRO A 348 -49.06 3.23 -0.13
CA PRO A 348 -48.12 3.92 0.77
C PRO A 348 -48.70 4.24 2.17
N THR A 349 -47.82 4.46 3.16
CA THR A 349 -48.16 5.26 4.36
C THR A 349 -46.97 6.05 4.92
N GLN A 350 -47.28 7.20 5.50
CA GLN A 350 -46.42 8.13 6.26
C GLN A 350 -46.21 7.64 7.71
N GLN A 351 -45.41 8.24 8.62
CA GLN A 351 -44.19 9.08 8.61
C GLN A 351 -44.06 9.63 10.06
N GLN A 352 -42.89 9.52 10.72
CA GLN A 352 -42.42 10.19 11.97
C GLN A 352 -41.59 9.19 12.82
N GLY A 353 -40.46 9.57 13.45
CA GLY A 353 -39.70 10.82 13.35
C GLY A 353 -38.51 10.91 14.33
N ALA A 354 -37.45 11.62 13.91
CA ALA A 354 -36.23 12.02 14.67
C ALA A 354 -35.27 10.92 15.20
N GLY A 355 -33.95 11.16 15.11
CA GLY A 355 -32.93 10.20 15.60
C GLY A 355 -31.46 10.37 15.14
N THR A 356 -31.11 11.41 14.38
CA THR A 356 -29.74 11.95 14.13
C THR A 356 -28.55 10.99 13.86
N SER A 357 -28.07 11.07 12.60
CA SER A 357 -26.64 11.08 12.19
C SER A 357 -25.69 9.92 12.56
N ALA A 358 -25.46 9.05 11.57
CA ALA A 358 -24.11 8.60 11.18
C ALA A 358 -24.08 8.38 9.66
N GLY A 359 -23.34 9.21 8.92
CA GLY A 359 -23.27 9.12 7.46
C GLY A 359 -22.44 7.92 7.00
N GLY A 360 -23.11 6.87 6.52
CA GLY A 360 -22.44 5.67 6.01
C GLY A 360 -21.81 5.88 4.63
N HIS A 361 -20.65 6.53 4.56
CA HIS A 361 -19.87 6.67 3.33
C HIS A 361 -19.46 5.28 2.83
N THR A 362 -20.22 4.76 1.89
CA THR A 362 -19.94 3.48 1.21
C THR A 362 -18.96 3.79 0.08
N GLU A 363 -17.67 3.88 0.41
CA GLU A 363 -16.64 4.21 -0.59
C GLU A 363 -16.63 3.18 -1.72
N ALA A 364 -16.85 3.66 -2.94
CA ALA A 364 -16.80 2.84 -4.14
C ALA A 364 -15.35 2.49 -4.50
N VAL A 365 -15.14 1.33 -5.12
CA VAL A 365 -13.85 0.98 -5.72
C VAL A 365 -13.54 2.00 -6.81
N THR A 366 -12.42 2.72 -6.71
CA THR A 366 -12.05 3.76 -7.69
C THR A 366 -10.79 3.43 -8.47
N ARG A 367 -10.86 3.59 -9.80
CA ARG A 367 -9.73 3.51 -10.72
C ARG A 367 -9.23 4.91 -11.07
N MET A 368 -7.94 5.14 -10.97
CA MET A 368 -7.33 6.40 -11.41
C MET A 368 -7.25 6.45 -12.94
N VAL A 369 -7.77 7.52 -13.54
CA VAL A 369 -7.82 7.73 -15.01
C VAL A 369 -6.85 8.83 -15.48
N ALA A 370 -6.58 9.80 -14.60
CA ALA A 370 -5.49 10.76 -14.74
C ALA A 370 -4.79 10.93 -13.39
N GLY A 371 -3.47 11.08 -13.40
CA GLY A 371 -2.67 11.18 -12.19
C GLY A 371 -1.37 11.93 -12.43
N TYR A 372 -1.02 12.79 -11.49
CA TYR A 372 0.28 13.39 -11.26
C TYR A 372 0.62 13.25 -9.78
N ASP A 373 1.87 12.91 -9.48
CA ASP A 373 2.46 12.80 -8.15
C ASP A 373 3.91 13.27 -8.22
N ALA A 374 4.24 14.39 -7.57
CA ALA A 374 5.57 14.97 -7.58
C ALA A 374 6.64 14.07 -6.95
N ASN A 375 6.24 13.14 -6.07
CA ASN A 375 7.11 12.18 -5.41
C ASN A 375 7.30 10.89 -6.24
N SER A 376 6.55 10.72 -7.34
CA SER A 376 6.69 9.59 -8.27
C SER A 376 7.85 9.82 -9.27
N GLY A 377 8.81 8.90 -9.28
CA GLY A 377 9.95 8.90 -10.21
C GLY A 377 10.84 10.13 -10.04
N SER A 378 11.18 10.81 -11.13
CA SER A 378 11.89 12.09 -11.05
C SER A 378 11.02 13.20 -10.44
N GLY A 379 9.70 13.08 -10.51
CA GLY A 379 8.70 14.13 -10.25
C GLY A 379 8.35 14.96 -11.49
N VAL A 380 9.03 14.76 -12.63
CA VAL A 380 8.77 15.52 -13.86
C VAL A 380 7.45 15.08 -14.50
N TRP A 381 6.61 16.07 -14.83
CA TRP A 381 5.24 15.87 -15.30
C TRP A 381 5.14 15.11 -16.64
N THR A 382 6.14 15.23 -17.52
CA THR A 382 6.16 14.54 -18.83
C THR A 382 6.34 13.03 -18.72
N GLU A 383 7.07 12.53 -17.73
CA GLU A 383 7.16 11.09 -17.42
C GLU A 383 5.79 10.52 -17.02
N GLN A 384 4.90 11.37 -16.50
CA GLN A 384 3.58 11.02 -16.00
C GLN A 384 2.46 11.34 -17.01
N GLN A 385 2.83 11.48 -18.30
CA GLN A 385 1.92 11.75 -19.43
C GLN A 385 1.19 13.10 -19.37
N TRP A 386 1.75 14.09 -18.67
CA TRP A 386 1.29 15.48 -18.71
C TRP A 386 2.17 16.32 -19.63
N ASN A 387 1.54 17.26 -20.33
CA ASN A 387 2.21 18.30 -21.10
C ASN A 387 2.17 19.62 -20.31
N ALA A 388 3.04 20.57 -20.65
CA ALA A 388 2.97 21.93 -20.14
C ALA A 388 3.28 22.94 -21.26
N SER A 389 2.69 24.13 -21.16
CA SER A 389 2.92 25.23 -22.09
C SER A 389 2.76 26.59 -21.40
N GLY A 390 3.61 27.55 -21.78
CA GLY A 390 3.75 28.81 -21.05
C GLY A 390 4.39 28.63 -19.67
N GLY A 391 4.64 29.76 -18.99
CA GLY A 391 5.26 29.77 -17.65
C GLY A 391 6.58 29.00 -17.51
N LYS A 392 6.84 28.59 -16.27
CA LYS A 392 7.98 27.83 -15.79
C LYS A 392 7.47 26.74 -14.85
N GLY A 393 7.83 25.49 -15.13
CA GLY A 393 7.70 24.37 -14.20
C GLY A 393 9.07 23.97 -13.65
N THR A 394 9.16 23.62 -12.37
CA THR A 394 10.39 23.12 -11.74
C THR A 394 10.04 22.18 -10.60
N VAL A 395 10.59 20.97 -10.60
CA VAL A 395 10.48 20.06 -9.45
C VAL A 395 11.46 20.55 -8.38
N THR A 396 10.95 20.78 -7.17
CA THR A 396 11.68 21.29 -6.01
C THR A 396 11.45 20.40 -4.80
N ASP A 397 12.34 20.43 -3.82
CA ASP A 397 12.07 19.88 -2.50
C ASP A 397 11.32 20.92 -1.64
N ASP A 398 10.30 20.46 -0.92
CA ASP A 398 9.58 21.18 0.14
C ASP A 398 9.56 20.26 1.37
N SER A 399 10.42 20.57 2.35
CA SER A 399 10.54 19.85 3.63
C SER A 399 10.80 18.33 3.52
N GLY A 400 11.64 17.90 2.58
CA GLY A 400 12.00 16.49 2.38
C GLY A 400 11.00 15.69 1.52
N ARG A 401 10.07 16.39 0.85
CA ARG A 401 9.20 15.83 -0.19
C ARG A 401 9.33 16.63 -1.47
N LYS A 402 9.16 15.98 -2.61
CA LYS A 402 9.10 16.66 -3.90
C LYS A 402 7.76 17.38 -4.07
N ALA A 403 7.82 18.55 -4.69
CA ALA A 403 6.68 19.30 -5.20
C ALA A 403 7.03 19.90 -6.58
N LEU A 404 6.03 20.07 -7.45
CA LEU A 404 6.17 20.80 -8.70
C LEU A 404 5.77 22.25 -8.50
N ARG A 405 6.77 23.15 -8.54
CA ARG A 405 6.56 24.58 -8.59
C ARG A 405 6.14 25.00 -10.01
N LEU A 406 4.94 25.54 -10.15
CA LEU A 406 4.45 26.20 -11.36
C LEU A 406 4.36 27.70 -11.12
N GLU A 407 4.97 28.49 -12.01
CA GLU A 407 4.98 29.95 -11.92
C GLU A 407 5.06 30.61 -13.31
N LYS A 408 4.77 31.91 -13.38
CA LYS A 408 4.99 32.69 -14.61
C LYS A 408 6.49 32.87 -14.87
N GLN A 409 6.87 33.01 -16.14
CA GLN A 409 8.26 33.33 -16.50
C GLN A 409 8.62 34.74 -15.98
N PRO A 410 9.84 34.96 -15.42
CA PRO A 410 10.28 36.28 -14.98
C PRO A 410 10.08 37.35 -16.06
N GLY A 411 9.45 38.47 -15.67
CA GLY A 411 9.14 39.58 -16.58
C GLY A 411 8.04 39.32 -17.62
N LYS A 412 7.31 38.19 -17.56
CA LYS A 412 6.22 37.87 -18.50
C LYS A 412 4.91 37.56 -17.77
N LEU A 413 3.81 38.15 -18.23
CA LEU A 413 2.47 37.82 -17.72
C LEU A 413 1.83 36.59 -18.40
N THR A 414 2.49 36.03 -19.43
CA THR A 414 2.04 34.83 -20.17
C THR A 414 1.60 33.73 -19.21
N SER A 415 0.34 33.30 -19.38
CA SER A 415 -0.28 32.23 -18.60
C SER A 415 0.51 30.93 -18.68
N TRP A 416 0.58 30.19 -17.58
CA TRP A 416 1.05 28.81 -17.55
C TRP A 416 -0.12 27.82 -17.65
N LYS A 417 0.11 26.70 -18.33
CA LYS A 417 -0.81 25.56 -18.44
C LYS A 417 -0.06 24.25 -18.24
N MET A 418 -0.64 23.34 -17.46
CA MET A 418 -0.25 21.94 -17.34
C MET A 418 -1.49 21.10 -17.66
N PHE A 419 -1.39 20.19 -18.63
CA PHE A 419 -2.57 19.50 -19.17
C PHE A 419 -2.29 18.07 -19.60
N ARG A 420 -3.32 17.22 -19.51
CA ARG A 420 -3.29 15.81 -19.92
C ARG A 420 -4.57 15.47 -20.68
N THR A 421 -4.42 14.88 -21.85
CA THR A 421 -5.54 14.30 -22.59
C THR A 421 -6.09 13.11 -21.81
N VAL A 422 -7.40 13.07 -21.61
CA VAL A 422 -8.12 11.99 -20.93
C VAL A 422 -9.21 11.51 -21.89
N ALA A 423 -9.36 10.21 -22.09
CA ALA A 423 -10.35 9.70 -23.03
C ALA A 423 -11.78 10.14 -22.61
N VAL A 424 -12.60 10.56 -23.58
CA VAL A 424 -13.97 11.05 -23.34
C VAL A 424 -14.86 10.06 -22.58
N GLU A 425 -14.61 8.75 -22.76
CA GLU A 425 -15.29 7.69 -22.00
C GLU A 425 -15.03 7.75 -20.49
N GLU A 426 -13.93 8.35 -20.04
CA GLU A 426 -13.62 8.50 -18.61
C GLU A 426 -14.36 9.68 -17.98
N ALA A 427 -14.64 10.74 -18.74
CA ALA A 427 -15.58 11.78 -18.35
C ALA A 427 -17.01 11.22 -18.24
N LYS A 428 -17.43 10.39 -19.20
CA LYS A 428 -18.71 9.66 -19.15
C LYS A 428 -18.75 8.68 -17.98
N ASN A 429 -17.66 7.96 -17.69
CA ASN A 429 -17.58 7.06 -16.54
C ASN A 429 -17.66 7.85 -15.21
N LEU A 430 -17.01 9.01 -15.09
CA LEU A 430 -17.05 9.85 -13.88
C LEU A 430 -18.47 10.33 -13.57
N LEU A 431 -19.25 10.75 -14.59
CA LEU A 431 -20.66 11.11 -14.43
C LEU A 431 -21.56 9.89 -14.16
N SER A 432 -21.40 8.80 -14.91
CA SER A 432 -22.29 7.63 -14.84
C SER A 432 -22.07 6.75 -13.62
N LYS A 433 -20.83 6.63 -13.13
CA LYS A 433 -20.45 5.75 -12.01
C LYS A 433 -20.12 6.54 -10.74
N GLY A 434 -19.73 7.81 -10.89
CA GLY A 434 -19.22 8.67 -9.82
C GLY A 434 -17.70 8.58 -9.70
N GLY A 435 -17.15 9.27 -8.72
CA GLY A 435 -15.71 9.31 -8.46
C GLY A 435 -15.29 10.66 -7.90
N GLU A 436 -14.04 11.04 -8.13
CA GLU A 436 -13.49 12.29 -7.62
C GLU A 436 -12.39 12.89 -8.50
N ILE A 437 -12.29 14.22 -8.45
CA ILE A 437 -11.13 14.97 -8.94
C ILE A 437 -10.47 15.64 -7.72
N ALA A 438 -9.19 15.38 -7.46
CA ALA A 438 -8.48 15.87 -6.28
C ALA A 438 -7.16 16.57 -6.65
N VAL A 439 -6.84 17.68 -5.95
CA VAL A 439 -5.58 18.42 -6.08
C VAL A 439 -5.03 18.74 -4.69
N ARG A 440 -3.77 18.38 -4.43
CA ARG A 440 -3.02 18.76 -3.21
C ARG A 440 -1.95 19.79 -3.56
N PHE A 441 -2.00 20.97 -2.93
CA PHE A 441 -1.21 22.13 -3.30
C PHE A 441 -0.77 22.97 -2.09
N LYS A 442 0.24 23.82 -2.26
CA LYS A 442 0.70 24.84 -1.30
C LYS A 442 0.99 26.15 -2.05
N ILE A 443 0.66 27.29 -1.46
CA ILE A 443 1.22 28.58 -1.89
C ILE A 443 2.60 28.69 -1.22
N PRO A 444 3.71 28.75 -1.97
CA PRO A 444 5.04 28.73 -1.38
C PRO A 444 5.30 29.99 -0.55
N GLU A 445 6.15 29.87 0.46
CA GLU A 445 6.53 30.97 1.35
C GLU A 445 7.21 32.13 0.59
N GLY A 446 7.15 33.33 1.18
CA GLY A 446 7.75 34.54 0.61
C GLY A 446 6.89 35.24 -0.45
N VAL A 447 5.57 35.01 -0.45
CA VAL A 447 4.60 35.76 -1.28
C VAL A 447 3.46 36.27 -0.41
N GLU A 448 3.17 37.57 -0.52
CA GLU A 448 2.19 38.25 0.34
C GLU A 448 0.73 38.06 -0.13
N LEU A 449 -0.21 38.28 0.77
CA LEU A 449 -1.64 38.32 0.44
C LEU A 449 -1.97 39.53 -0.47
N VAL A 450 -2.62 39.26 -1.61
CA VAL A 450 -3.06 40.26 -2.59
C VAL A 450 -4.52 40.00 -2.93
N ASN A 451 -5.41 40.90 -2.52
CA ASN A 451 -6.86 40.76 -2.73
C ASN A 451 -7.22 40.53 -4.21
N GLY A 452 -7.95 39.45 -4.49
CA GLY A 452 -8.41 39.09 -5.83
C GLY A 452 -7.37 38.40 -6.70
N GLN A 453 -6.23 37.96 -6.16
CA GLN A 453 -5.20 37.27 -6.92
C GLN A 453 -5.48 35.75 -7.04
N PHE A 454 -5.30 35.21 -8.25
CA PHE A 454 -5.51 33.79 -8.54
C PHE A 454 -4.31 32.93 -8.13
N VAL A 455 -4.57 31.68 -7.74
CA VAL A 455 -3.53 30.65 -7.54
C VAL A 455 -3.48 29.73 -8.77
N PHE A 456 -4.54 28.95 -8.99
CA PHE A 456 -4.76 28.19 -10.22
C PHE A 456 -6.26 27.97 -10.46
N GLY A 457 -6.61 27.59 -11.68
CA GLY A 457 -7.91 27.05 -12.07
C GLY A 457 -7.78 25.70 -12.77
N LEU A 458 -8.82 24.89 -12.64
CA LEU A 458 -8.93 23.53 -13.13
C LEU A 458 -10.10 23.44 -14.11
N TYR A 459 -9.79 23.14 -15.37
CA TYR A 459 -10.74 23.13 -16.48
C TYR A 459 -10.69 21.79 -17.22
N TRP A 460 -11.86 21.26 -17.55
CA TRP A 460 -11.99 20.03 -18.35
C TRP A 460 -13.25 20.13 -19.22
N PRO A 461 -13.17 20.75 -20.42
CA PRO A 461 -14.24 20.66 -21.41
C PRO A 461 -14.29 19.24 -21.99
N VAL A 462 -15.49 18.70 -22.19
CA VAL A 462 -15.70 17.31 -22.65
C VAL A 462 -16.42 17.30 -23.99
N SER A 463 -15.88 16.59 -24.98
CA SER A 463 -16.43 16.60 -26.35
C SER A 463 -17.81 15.95 -26.47
N GLN A 464 -18.12 14.97 -25.61
CA GLN A 464 -19.40 14.24 -25.59
C GLN A 464 -19.91 14.04 -24.17
N TRP A 465 -21.06 14.64 -23.84
CA TRP A 465 -21.71 14.49 -22.55
C TRP A 465 -22.69 13.31 -22.53
N ALA A 466 -22.73 12.57 -21.42
CA ALA A 466 -23.66 11.47 -21.21
C ALA A 466 -25.13 11.92 -21.14
N SER A 467 -25.38 13.16 -20.71
CA SER A 467 -26.71 13.80 -20.66
C SER A 467 -27.15 14.45 -21.98
N GLY A 468 -26.32 14.41 -23.03
CA GLY A 468 -26.62 15.06 -24.32
C GLY A 468 -26.43 16.59 -24.33
N ALA A 469 -25.76 17.15 -23.32
CA ALA A 469 -25.42 18.56 -23.24
C ALA A 469 -24.49 19.03 -24.38
N THR A 470 -24.44 20.36 -24.61
CA THR A 470 -23.63 21.02 -25.65
C THR A 470 -22.18 20.52 -25.63
N ALA A 471 -21.68 20.09 -26.79
CA ALA A 471 -20.30 19.63 -26.95
C ALA A 471 -19.28 20.67 -26.43
N ASN A 472 -18.18 20.17 -25.85
CA ASN A 472 -17.11 20.94 -25.20
C ASN A 472 -17.55 21.70 -23.93
N SER A 473 -18.72 21.40 -23.34
CA SER A 473 -19.11 21.97 -22.04
C SER A 473 -18.20 21.47 -20.89
N MET A 474 -18.02 22.31 -19.88
CA MET A 474 -17.06 22.11 -18.78
C MET A 474 -17.52 21.13 -17.68
N LEU A 475 -16.89 19.95 -17.61
CA LEU A 475 -17.06 18.98 -16.51
C LEU A 475 -16.32 19.41 -15.24
N ALA A 476 -15.23 20.16 -15.40
CA ALA A 476 -14.59 20.93 -14.35
C ALA A 476 -14.35 22.36 -14.86
N SER A 477 -14.60 23.36 -14.01
CA SER A 477 -14.30 24.77 -14.29
C SER A 477 -14.15 25.57 -12.99
N PHE A 478 -13.31 25.05 -12.09
CA PHE A 478 -13.11 25.56 -10.73
C PHE A 478 -11.85 26.42 -10.66
N PHE A 479 -11.77 27.34 -9.70
CA PHE A 479 -10.54 28.10 -9.47
C PHE A 479 -10.36 28.57 -8.04
N LEU A 480 -9.10 28.88 -7.70
CA LEU A 480 -8.70 29.40 -6.41
C LEU A 480 -8.33 30.87 -6.52
N GLN A 481 -8.92 31.69 -5.67
CA GLN A 481 -8.70 33.13 -5.62
C GLN A 481 -8.67 33.60 -4.16
N THR A 482 -7.79 34.55 -3.86
CA THR A 482 -7.72 35.21 -2.55
C THR A 482 -8.72 36.36 -2.46
N ASP A 483 -9.22 36.63 -1.25
CA ASP A 483 -9.91 37.89 -0.92
C ASP A 483 -9.00 38.81 -0.07
N ALA A 484 -9.56 39.72 0.74
CA ALA A 484 -8.80 40.60 1.63
C ALA A 484 -8.21 39.90 2.88
N SER A 485 -8.49 38.61 3.12
CA SER A 485 -7.99 37.84 4.26
C SER A 485 -7.85 36.33 3.99
N ASN A 486 -8.64 35.76 3.07
CA ASN A 486 -8.82 34.31 2.92
C ASN A 486 -8.37 33.78 1.55
N LEU A 487 -8.17 32.46 1.47
CA LEU A 487 -8.09 31.71 0.22
C LEU A 487 -9.45 31.02 -0.05
N ASN A 488 -10.04 31.25 -1.23
CA ASN A 488 -11.40 30.80 -1.54
C ASN A 488 -11.45 29.85 -2.73
N LEU A 489 -12.35 28.85 -2.64
CA LEU A 489 -12.71 27.98 -3.75
C LEU A 489 -13.88 28.57 -4.52
N MET A 490 -13.69 28.78 -5.81
CA MET A 490 -14.62 29.43 -6.72
C MET A 490 -15.00 28.50 -7.88
N TYR A 491 -16.18 28.72 -8.44
CA TYR A 491 -16.71 28.02 -9.61
C TYR A 491 -17.04 29.01 -10.73
N HIS A 492 -16.46 28.80 -11.90
CA HIS A 492 -16.64 29.60 -13.11
C HIS A 492 -17.81 29.02 -13.93
N LYS A 493 -18.87 29.81 -14.10
CA LYS A 493 -20.15 29.42 -14.71
C LYS A 493 -20.48 30.38 -15.86
N GLY A 494 -19.64 30.38 -16.90
CA GLY A 494 -19.74 31.31 -18.02
C GLY A 494 -19.63 32.76 -17.55
N GLU A 495 -20.70 33.53 -17.75
CA GLU A 495 -20.77 34.97 -17.41
C GLU A 495 -20.80 35.26 -15.89
N SER A 496 -20.86 34.23 -15.03
CA SER A 496 -20.92 34.40 -13.58
C SER A 496 -19.94 33.49 -12.83
N ASN A 497 -19.51 33.93 -11.65
CA ASN A 497 -18.75 33.13 -10.71
C ASN A 497 -19.56 32.90 -9.43
N ALA A 498 -19.31 31.80 -8.72
CA ALA A 498 -19.83 31.56 -7.37
C ALA A 498 -18.71 31.05 -6.46
N GLN A 499 -18.77 31.39 -5.18
CA GLN A 499 -17.92 30.77 -4.16
C GLN A 499 -18.54 29.44 -3.71
N LEU A 500 -17.75 28.37 -3.68
CA LEU A 500 -18.16 27.04 -3.19
C LEU A 500 -17.75 26.80 -1.74
N GLY A 501 -16.70 27.48 -1.28
CA GLY A 501 -16.16 27.34 0.08
C GLY A 501 -14.93 28.23 0.30
N THR A 502 -14.25 28.01 1.42
CA THR A 502 -13.00 28.70 1.78
C THR A 502 -12.05 27.73 2.47
N PHE A 503 -10.75 27.94 2.30
CA PHE A 503 -9.69 27.25 3.04
C PHE A 503 -9.42 27.95 4.39
N GLY A 504 -10.08 29.09 4.64
CA GLY A 504 -9.81 29.97 5.78
C GLY A 504 -8.82 31.07 5.41
N ALA A 505 -8.16 31.61 6.44
CA ALA A 505 -7.18 32.68 6.29
C ALA A 505 -6.04 32.27 5.33
N PHE A 506 -5.50 33.23 4.58
CA PHE A 506 -4.36 33.00 3.69
C PHE A 506 -3.13 32.56 4.49
N ASP A 507 -2.54 31.42 4.09
CA ASP A 507 -1.32 30.89 4.68
C ASP A 507 -0.42 30.17 3.63
N HIS A 508 0.60 29.46 4.12
CA HIS A 508 1.55 28.68 3.33
C HIS A 508 1.53 27.18 3.66
N ASN A 509 0.40 26.66 4.16
CA ASN A 509 0.21 25.25 4.44
C ASN A 509 -0.04 24.45 3.15
N TRP A 510 -0.07 23.13 3.31
CA TRP A 510 -0.50 22.21 2.27
C TRP A 510 -1.99 21.93 2.38
N HIS A 511 -2.76 22.43 1.42
CA HIS A 511 -4.19 22.21 1.31
C HIS A 511 -4.52 21.08 0.32
N THR A 512 -5.71 20.51 0.46
CA THR A 512 -6.30 19.55 -0.48
C THR A 512 -7.72 19.98 -0.85
N VAL A 513 -8.02 19.99 -2.15
CA VAL A 513 -9.38 20.18 -2.66
C VAL A 513 -9.83 18.96 -3.46
N VAL A 514 -11.05 18.48 -3.20
CA VAL A 514 -11.66 17.35 -3.88
C VAL A 514 -13.05 17.73 -4.41
N PHE A 515 -13.39 17.26 -5.60
CA PHE A 515 -14.72 17.37 -6.20
C PHE A 515 -15.28 15.96 -6.35
N ARG A 516 -16.21 15.56 -5.47
CA ARG A 516 -16.85 14.24 -5.48
C ARG A 516 -18.07 14.26 -6.40
N PHE A 517 -18.10 13.33 -7.36
CA PHE A 517 -19.17 13.14 -8.33
C PHE A 517 -20.07 11.99 -7.87
N ALA A 518 -21.39 12.25 -7.76
CA ALA A 518 -22.33 11.30 -7.15
C ALA A 518 -22.67 10.05 -8.00
N GLY A 519 -22.30 10.05 -9.28
CA GLY A 519 -22.62 8.95 -10.21
C GLY A 519 -24.07 8.97 -10.70
N ASN A 520 -24.49 7.89 -11.37
CA ASN A 520 -25.83 7.74 -11.97
C ASN A 520 -26.21 8.84 -12.99
N ASN A 521 -25.21 9.45 -13.64
CA ASN A 521 -25.32 10.65 -14.49
C ASN A 521 -25.77 11.91 -13.75
N SER A 522 -25.56 11.96 -12.43
CA SER A 522 -25.77 13.16 -11.63
C SER A 522 -24.76 14.25 -11.99
N GLU A 523 -25.27 15.40 -12.44
CA GLU A 523 -24.49 16.63 -12.66
C GLU A 523 -24.22 17.39 -11.35
N LYS A 524 -24.68 16.85 -10.21
CA LYS A 524 -24.40 17.36 -8.86
C LYS A 524 -23.04 16.90 -8.34
N VAL A 525 -22.26 17.84 -7.84
CA VAL A 525 -20.89 17.68 -7.32
C VAL A 525 -20.82 18.19 -5.88
N VAL A 526 -20.08 17.48 -5.03
CA VAL A 526 -19.77 17.89 -3.64
C VAL A 526 -18.31 18.37 -3.59
N PRO A 527 -18.03 19.64 -3.28
CA PRO A 527 -16.68 20.08 -2.97
C PRO A 527 -16.27 19.60 -1.57
N VAL A 528 -14.99 19.29 -1.39
CA VAL A 528 -14.36 19.00 -0.10
C VAL A 528 -13.10 19.84 -0.03
N ILE A 529 -12.92 20.56 1.08
CA ILE A 529 -11.77 21.42 1.34
C ILE A 529 -11.16 20.96 2.66
N ASP A 530 -9.90 20.51 2.63
CA ASP A 530 -9.17 20.01 3.80
C ASP A 530 -10.00 19.03 4.65
N ASP A 531 -10.49 17.98 3.97
CA ASP A 531 -11.39 16.92 4.43
C ASP A 531 -12.80 17.37 4.92
N ALA A 532 -13.12 18.67 4.94
CA ALA A 532 -14.45 19.18 5.24
C ALA A 532 -15.34 19.27 3.99
N GLU A 533 -16.44 18.50 3.94
CA GLU A 533 -17.44 18.60 2.87
C GLU A 533 -18.13 19.98 2.86
N GLN A 534 -18.29 20.54 1.67
CA GLN A 534 -18.91 21.84 1.41
C GLN A 534 -20.31 21.66 0.80
N SER A 535 -21.05 22.76 0.66
CA SER A 535 -22.35 22.76 -0.01
C SER A 535 -22.27 22.22 -1.43
N ALA A 536 -23.00 21.14 -1.70
CA ALA A 536 -23.11 20.53 -3.02
C ALA A 536 -23.80 21.47 -4.02
N PHE A 537 -23.34 21.46 -5.27
CA PHE A 537 -23.82 22.32 -6.36
C PHE A 537 -24.00 21.51 -7.64
N ASP A 538 -24.84 22.01 -8.55
CA ASP A 538 -25.06 21.40 -9.86
C ASP A 538 -24.18 22.07 -10.93
N LEU A 539 -23.65 21.27 -11.85
CA LEU A 539 -22.82 21.76 -12.95
C LEU A 539 -23.65 22.60 -13.95
N VAL A 540 -23.08 23.73 -14.36
CA VAL A 540 -23.62 24.60 -15.42
C VAL A 540 -22.89 24.33 -16.73
N MET A 541 -23.63 24.05 -17.79
CA MET A 541 -23.09 23.80 -19.12
C MET A 541 -22.67 25.11 -19.79
N TRP A 542 -21.37 25.29 -19.99
CA TRP A 542 -20.80 26.40 -20.74
C TRP A 542 -19.48 26.00 -21.41
N THR A 543 -19.13 26.67 -22.50
CA THR A 543 -17.94 26.38 -23.34
C THR A 543 -16.92 27.52 -23.29
N ASN A 544 -15.65 27.22 -23.57
CA ASN A 544 -14.59 28.24 -23.67
C ASN A 544 -13.47 27.76 -24.60
N ASP A 545 -13.30 28.45 -25.73
CA ASP A 545 -12.34 28.09 -26.79
C ASP A 545 -10.87 28.18 -26.36
N GLY A 546 -10.59 28.75 -25.18
CA GLY A 546 -9.26 28.77 -24.55
C GLY A 546 -8.79 27.41 -24.02
N PHE A 547 -9.62 26.36 -24.08
CA PHE A 547 -9.32 25.01 -23.58
C PHE A 547 -9.63 23.92 -24.63
N THR A 548 -8.72 22.97 -24.77
CA THR A 548 -8.89 21.84 -25.70
C THR A 548 -9.87 20.82 -25.10
N ALA A 549 -10.85 20.39 -25.90
CA ALA A 549 -11.76 19.30 -25.55
C ALA A 549 -11.02 18.04 -25.11
N ASP A 550 -11.57 17.33 -24.12
CA ASP A 550 -11.04 16.10 -23.53
C ASP A 550 -9.63 16.24 -22.93
N ALA A 551 -9.17 17.46 -22.62
CA ALA A 551 -7.93 17.73 -21.90
C ALA A 551 -8.19 18.34 -20.51
N LEU A 552 -7.85 17.58 -19.47
CA LEU A 552 -7.81 18.07 -18.09
C LEU A 552 -6.65 19.08 -17.97
N THR A 553 -6.96 20.33 -17.62
CA THR A 553 -6.02 21.46 -17.66
C THR A 553 -5.99 22.21 -16.34
N LEU A 554 -4.81 22.32 -15.74
CA LEU A 554 -4.50 23.29 -14.68
C LEU A 554 -3.83 24.52 -15.31
N THR A 555 -4.16 25.72 -14.81
CA THR A 555 -3.62 26.98 -15.32
C THR A 555 -3.67 28.10 -14.27
N ASP A 556 -2.84 29.13 -14.40
CA ASP A 556 -3.00 30.40 -13.67
C ASP A 556 -4.12 31.31 -14.20
N ILE A 557 -4.94 30.84 -15.16
CA ILE A 557 -6.19 31.42 -15.66
C ILE A 557 -5.98 32.68 -16.53
N THR A 558 -5.11 33.60 -16.15
CA THR A 558 -4.96 34.92 -16.77
C THR A 558 -3.57 35.18 -17.33
N GLY A 559 -3.53 35.63 -18.59
CA GLY A 559 -2.33 36.17 -19.23
C GLY A 559 -2.11 37.68 -18.98
N ALA A 560 -2.97 38.33 -18.20
CA ALA A 560 -3.06 39.80 -18.12
C ALA A 560 -2.81 40.39 -16.72
N LYS A 561 -2.66 39.56 -15.68
CA LYS A 561 -2.34 39.98 -14.30
C LYS A 561 -1.27 39.06 -13.70
N ALA A 562 -0.67 39.50 -12.60
CA ALA A 562 0.10 38.61 -11.73
C ALA A 562 -0.82 37.57 -11.07
N THR A 563 -0.22 36.44 -10.69
CA THR A 563 -0.87 35.30 -10.04
C THR A 563 0.15 34.68 -9.07
N TYR A 564 -0.32 33.88 -8.11
CA TYR A 564 0.60 33.19 -7.24
C TYR A 564 1.43 32.12 -8.00
N PRO A 565 2.70 31.91 -7.63
CA PRO A 565 3.33 30.62 -7.84
C PRO A 565 2.60 29.55 -7.00
N VAL A 566 2.58 28.31 -7.45
CA VAL A 566 1.97 27.19 -6.72
C VAL A 566 2.91 26.00 -6.65
N LEU A 567 2.95 25.33 -5.51
CA LEU A 567 3.55 24.01 -5.35
C LEU A 567 2.44 22.96 -5.49
N LEU A 568 2.61 21.98 -6.37
CA LEU A 568 1.70 20.85 -6.53
C LEU A 568 2.38 19.57 -6.01
N ASP A 569 1.70 18.82 -5.15
CA ASP A 569 2.11 17.47 -4.75
C ASP A 569 1.40 16.44 -5.64
N THR A 570 0.06 16.46 -5.67
CA THR A 570 -0.72 15.54 -6.49
C THR A 570 -1.86 16.21 -7.24
N VAL A 571 -2.18 15.68 -8.42
CA VAL A 571 -3.39 15.96 -9.19
C VAL A 571 -3.95 14.63 -9.65
N THR A 572 -5.17 14.25 -9.24
CA THR A 572 -5.74 12.95 -9.61
C THR A 572 -7.19 13.08 -10.06
N VAL A 573 -7.57 12.23 -11.01
CA VAL A 573 -8.97 11.91 -11.31
C VAL A 573 -9.15 10.42 -11.08
N LYS A 574 -10.10 10.06 -10.23
CA LYS A 574 -10.48 8.69 -9.95
C LYS A 574 -11.95 8.49 -10.28
N VAL A 575 -12.29 7.31 -10.78
CA VAL A 575 -13.60 6.97 -11.33
C VAL A 575 -14.07 5.67 -10.70
N ASN A 576 -15.30 5.65 -10.20
CA ASN A 576 -15.90 4.48 -9.57
C ASN A 576 -16.01 3.33 -10.58
N GLU A 577 -15.72 2.11 -10.15
CA GLU A 577 -15.89 0.91 -10.95
C GLU A 577 -17.31 0.34 -10.78
N SER A 578 -17.96 0.08 -11.90
CA SER A 578 -19.33 -0.45 -11.95
C SER A 578 -19.36 -1.91 -11.52
N ARG A 579 -19.99 -2.18 -10.36
CA ARG A 579 -20.26 -3.52 -9.85
C ARG A 579 -20.99 -4.36 -10.90
N ALA A 580 -20.40 -5.47 -11.34
CA ALA A 580 -21.06 -6.40 -12.25
C ALA A 580 -22.33 -6.97 -11.61
N SER A 581 -23.43 -7.02 -12.36
CA SER A 581 -24.74 -7.47 -11.89
C SER A 581 -24.94 -8.97 -12.16
N SER A 582 -24.26 -9.80 -11.36
CA SER A 582 -24.45 -11.25 -11.27
C SER A 582 -23.93 -11.76 -9.92
#